data_AF-A0A9D6H3T1-F1
#
_entry.id   AF-A0A9D6H3T1-F1
#
_cell.length_a   1.000
_cell.length_b   1.000
_cell.length_c   1.000
_cell.angle_alpha   90.00
_cell.angle_beta   90.00
_cell.angle_gamma   90.00
#
_symmetry.space_group_name_H-M   'P 1'
#
loop_
_entity.id
_entity.type
_entity.pdbx_description
1 polymer ?
#
loop_
_entity_poly.entity_id
_entity_poly.type
_entity_poly.pdbx_seq_one_letter_code
_entity_poly.pdbx_strand_id
1 'polypeptide(L)'
;MKFNRILAASLLVASNAHATDSFNSEAAHFVFGAALAGGITAVVDHWYPEQREYRGWWGFGISSVGAALESLYEYNINGNGRNQALDAASHIAGSALGAYVTDKYILEPVIKPAAAGEGSYIGLNLVYAGKP
;
A
#
# COMPACT_ATOMS: atom_id res chain seq x y z
N MET A 1 -4.63 -23.29 3.24
CA MET A 1 -3.30 -22.62 3.28
C MET A 1 -3.38 -21.12 2.92
N LYS A 2 -4.33 -20.35 3.47
CA LYS A 2 -4.52 -18.92 3.09
C LYS A 2 -4.16 -17.92 4.21
N PHE A 3 -4.15 -18.37 5.47
CA PHE A 3 -3.99 -17.50 6.64
C PHE A 3 -2.53 -17.05 6.89
N ASN A 4 -1.57 -17.96 6.73
CA ASN A 4 -0.15 -17.68 7.04
C ASN A 4 0.50 -16.67 6.09
N ARG A 5 -0.03 -16.51 4.87
CA ARG A 5 0.47 -15.54 3.88
C ARG A 5 0.07 -14.11 4.21
N ILE A 6 -1.13 -13.93 4.79
CA ILE A 6 -1.62 -12.62 5.25
C ILE A 6 -0.82 -12.19 6.48
N LEU A 7 -0.61 -13.10 7.45
CA LEU A 7 0.15 -12.82 8.67
C LEU A 7 1.59 -12.35 8.39
N ALA A 8 2.29 -12.99 7.45
CA ALA A 8 3.66 -12.63 7.10
C ALA A 8 3.77 -11.24 6.45
N ALA A 9 2.78 -10.87 5.62
CA ALA A 9 2.69 -9.52 5.07
C ALA A 9 2.37 -8.47 6.14
N SER A 10 1.50 -8.80 7.10
CA SER A 10 1.15 -7.92 8.22
C SER A 10 2.33 -7.68 9.19
N LEU A 11 3.18 -8.68 9.42
CA LEU A 11 4.34 -8.55 10.31
C LEU A 11 5.46 -7.65 9.74
N LEU A 12 5.59 -7.54 8.42
CA LEU A 12 6.58 -6.65 7.77
C LEU A 12 6.20 -5.17 7.84
N VAL A 13 4.93 -4.85 8.09
CA VAL A 13 4.41 -3.48 8.22
C VAL A 13 4.47 -2.99 9.68
N ALA A 14 4.61 -3.91 10.65
CA ALA A 14 4.48 -3.59 12.08
C ALA A 14 5.76 -3.06 12.75
N SER A 15 6.92 -3.08 12.09
CA SER A 15 8.19 -2.69 12.71
C SER A 15 8.56 -1.24 12.38
N ASN A 16 8.23 -0.36 13.34
CA ASN A 16 8.70 1.03 13.56
C ASN A 16 7.82 2.17 12.99
N ALA A 17 6.66 2.40 13.60
CA ALA A 17 5.99 3.70 13.54
C ALA A 17 6.08 4.41 14.89
N HIS A 18 7.23 5.06 15.15
CA HIS A 18 7.31 6.12 16.17
C HIS A 18 6.75 7.41 15.54
N ALA A 19 5.43 7.60 15.62
CA ALA A 19 4.78 8.82 15.15
C ALA A 19 5.11 10.01 16.09
N THR A 20 5.60 11.11 15.52
CA THR A 20 5.76 12.42 16.18
C THR A 20 5.16 13.49 15.27
N ASP A 21 4.57 14.53 15.85
CA ASP A 21 3.59 15.45 15.22
C ASP A 21 4.13 16.46 14.18
N SER A 22 5.18 16.19 13.38
CA SER A 22 5.64 17.22 12.41
C SER A 22 6.39 16.78 11.14
N PHE A 23 6.97 15.59 11.10
CA PHE A 23 7.60 15.07 9.88
C PHE A 23 7.39 13.55 9.78
N ASN A 24 7.45 12.89 10.94
CA ASN A 24 7.11 11.48 11.05
C ASN A 24 5.62 11.22 10.75
N SER A 25 4.73 12.18 11.04
CA SER A 25 3.29 12.06 10.73
C SER A 25 3.06 12.05 9.21
N GLU A 26 3.52 13.08 8.50
CA GLU A 26 3.36 13.19 7.05
C GLU A 26 4.06 12.05 6.31
N ALA A 27 5.24 11.65 6.77
CA ALA A 27 5.96 10.50 6.21
C ALA A 27 5.19 9.18 6.44
N ALA A 28 4.57 9.00 7.60
CA ALA A 28 3.74 7.82 7.87
C ALA A 28 2.50 7.80 6.97
N HIS A 29 1.80 8.93 6.82
CA HIS A 29 0.68 9.06 5.88
C HIS A 29 1.11 8.77 4.45
N PHE A 30 2.26 9.29 4.02
CA PHE A 30 2.81 9.00 2.69
C PHE A 30 3.11 7.50 2.50
N VAL A 31 3.84 6.88 3.42
CA VAL A 31 4.18 5.45 3.34
C VAL A 31 2.93 4.59 3.38
N PHE A 32 1.97 4.93 4.25
CA PHE A 32 0.70 4.23 4.35
C PHE A 32 -0.13 4.37 3.08
N GLY A 33 -0.23 5.57 2.51
CA GLY A 33 -0.89 5.81 1.23
C GLY A 33 -0.26 4.99 0.10
N ALA A 34 1.07 4.97 0.02
CA ALA A 34 1.79 4.17 -0.97
C ALA A 34 1.51 2.67 -0.81
N ALA A 35 1.60 2.16 0.41
CA ALA A 35 1.34 0.75 0.70
C ALA A 35 -0.12 0.36 0.41
N LEU A 36 -1.09 1.18 0.82
CA LEU A 36 -2.51 0.90 0.66
C LEU A 36 -2.92 0.96 -0.82
N ALA A 37 -2.53 2.01 -1.55
CA ALA A 37 -2.83 2.12 -2.97
C ALA A 37 -2.16 1.04 -3.80
N GLY A 38 -0.90 0.69 -3.49
CA GLY A 38 -0.21 -0.45 -4.11
C GLY A 38 -0.93 -1.76 -3.83
N GLY A 39 -1.32 -2.00 -2.57
CA GLY A 39 -2.08 -3.19 -2.16
C GLY A 39 -3.41 -3.33 -2.92
N ILE A 40 -4.19 -2.24 -3.03
CA ILE A 40 -5.44 -2.22 -3.80
C ILE A 40 -5.15 -2.51 -5.28
N THR A 41 -4.12 -1.88 -5.85
CA THR A 41 -3.72 -2.11 -7.25
C THR A 41 -3.42 -3.59 -7.52
N ALA A 42 -2.66 -4.23 -6.62
CA ALA A 42 -2.35 -5.66 -6.70
C ALA A 42 -3.58 -6.56 -6.50
N VAL A 43 -4.51 -6.17 -5.62
CA VAL A 43 -5.78 -6.90 -5.43
C VAL A 43 -6.64 -6.83 -6.70
N VAL A 44 -6.75 -5.65 -7.32
CA VAL A 44 -7.50 -5.47 -8.56
C VAL A 44 -6.87 -6.28 -9.69
N ASP A 45 -5.54 -6.27 -9.82
CA ASP A 45 -4.84 -7.10 -10.80
C ASP A 45 -5.16 -8.59 -10.67
N HIS A 46 -5.14 -9.11 -9.43
CA HIS A 46 -5.26 -10.55 -9.20
C HIS A 46 -6.71 -11.06 -9.22
N TRP A 47 -7.64 -10.30 -8.65
CA TRP A 47 -9.02 -10.77 -8.42
C TRP A 47 -10.03 -10.21 -9.42
N TYR A 48 -9.71 -9.12 -10.11
CA TYR A 48 -10.59 -8.43 -11.05
C TYR A 48 -9.87 -8.20 -12.38
N PRO A 49 -9.48 -9.27 -13.10
CA PRO A 49 -8.67 -9.18 -14.32
C PRO A 49 -9.34 -8.35 -15.43
N GLU A 50 -10.66 -8.26 -15.44
CA GLU A 50 -11.45 -7.39 -16.33
C GLU A 50 -11.24 -5.90 -16.05
N GLN A 51 -10.79 -5.53 -14.84
CA GLN A 51 -10.46 -4.17 -14.44
C GLN A 51 -8.96 -3.88 -14.49
N ARG A 52 -8.13 -4.82 -14.96
CA ARG A 52 -6.67 -4.72 -14.96
C ARG A 52 -6.17 -3.49 -15.74
N GLU A 53 -6.91 -3.05 -16.75
CA GLU A 53 -6.61 -1.81 -17.46
C GLU A 53 -6.69 -0.56 -16.55
N TYR A 54 -7.52 -0.57 -15.52
CA TYR A 54 -7.75 0.58 -14.63
C TYR A 54 -7.22 0.36 -13.22
N ARG A 55 -6.47 -0.72 -12.96
CA ARG A 55 -6.04 -1.11 -11.60
C ARG A 55 -5.27 -0.01 -10.86
N GLY A 56 -4.39 0.73 -11.54
CA GLY A 56 -3.67 1.85 -10.92
C GLY A 56 -4.62 2.99 -10.52
N TRP A 57 -5.63 3.27 -11.35
CA TRP A 57 -6.68 4.24 -11.01
C TRP A 57 -7.55 3.79 -9.85
N TRP A 58 -7.87 2.51 -9.76
CA TRP A 58 -8.57 1.94 -8.61
C TRP A 58 -7.74 2.07 -7.32
N GLY A 59 -6.45 1.74 -7.38
CA GLY A 59 -5.54 1.88 -6.24
C GLY A 59 -5.41 3.33 -5.76
N PHE A 60 -5.12 4.25 -6.68
CA PHE A 60 -5.02 5.66 -6.38
C PHE A 60 -6.34 6.24 -5.86
N GLY A 61 -7.45 5.98 -6.57
CA GLY A 61 -8.75 6.57 -6.29
C GLY A 61 -9.32 6.14 -4.95
N ILE A 62 -9.36 4.82 -4.68
CA ILE A 62 -9.90 4.30 -3.41
C ILE A 62 -9.08 4.81 -2.23
N SER A 63 -7.74 4.75 -2.32
CA SER A 63 -6.86 5.18 -1.24
C SER A 63 -6.98 6.69 -0.97
N SER A 64 -7.04 7.51 -2.03
CA SER A 64 -7.14 8.97 -1.92
C SER A 64 -8.49 9.44 -1.38
N VAL A 65 -9.59 8.81 -1.81
CA VAL A 65 -10.93 9.09 -1.26
C VAL A 65 -10.99 8.70 0.21
N GLY A 66 -10.40 7.57 0.58
CA GLY A 66 -10.27 7.15 1.97
C GLY A 66 -9.57 8.21 2.83
N ALA A 67 -8.42 8.73 2.38
CA ALA A 67 -7.70 9.78 3.07
C ALA A 67 -8.50 11.08 3.21
N ALA A 68 -9.18 11.52 2.16
CA ALA A 68 -10.01 12.72 2.22
C ALA A 68 -11.15 12.59 3.23
N LEU A 69 -11.78 11.41 3.31
CA LEU A 69 -12.84 11.14 4.29
C LEU A 69 -12.30 11.05 5.72
N GLU A 70 -11.14 10.42 5.91
CA GLU A 70 -10.46 10.37 7.20
C GLU A 70 -10.10 11.77 7.70
N SER A 71 -9.42 12.58 6.89
CA SER A 71 -9.02 13.93 7.30
C SER A 71 -10.20 14.86 7.56
N LEU A 72 -11.33 14.67 6.86
CA LEU A 72 -12.57 15.39 7.16
C LEU A 72 -13.16 14.95 8.50
N TYR A 73 -13.18 13.65 8.77
CA TYR A 73 -13.64 13.11 10.05
C TYR A 73 -12.79 13.63 11.21
N GLU A 74 -11.46 13.55 11.07
CA GLU A 74 -10.49 13.98 12.07
C GLU A 74 -10.58 15.49 12.33
N TYR A 75 -10.76 16.30 11.27
CA TYR A 75 -11.02 17.73 11.40
C TYR A 75 -12.29 18.03 12.20
N ASN A 76 -13.37 17.27 11.99
CA ASN A 76 -14.63 17.49 12.70
C ASN A 76 -14.53 17.19 14.20
N ILE A 77 -13.66 16.26 14.62
CA ILE A 77 -13.50 15.88 16.03
C ILE A 77 -12.38 16.65 16.76
N ASN A 78 -11.27 16.93 16.06
CA ASN A 78 -10.04 17.44 16.66
C ASN A 78 -9.62 18.83 16.11
N GLY A 79 -10.28 19.33 15.06
CA GLY A 79 -9.95 20.59 14.42
C GLY A 79 -8.64 20.51 13.63
N ASN A 80 -7.87 21.61 13.65
CA ASN A 80 -6.54 21.68 13.01
C ASN A 80 -6.52 21.35 11.50
N GLY A 81 -7.36 22.04 10.72
CA GLY A 81 -7.53 21.77 9.29
C GLY A 81 -6.25 21.86 8.45
N ARG A 82 -5.24 22.61 8.90
CA ARG A 82 -3.94 22.67 8.22
C ARG A 82 -3.18 21.34 8.30
N ASN A 83 -3.07 20.76 9.50
CA ASN A 83 -2.36 19.48 9.64
C ASN A 83 -3.14 18.36 8.96
N GLN A 84 -4.47 18.34 9.12
CA GLN A 84 -5.32 17.36 8.43
C GLN A 84 -5.19 17.45 6.91
N ALA A 85 -5.06 18.66 6.35
CA ALA A 85 -4.80 18.83 4.92
C ALA A 85 -3.39 18.34 4.50
N LEU A 86 -2.38 18.51 5.36
CA LEU A 86 -1.02 18.01 5.10
C LEU A 86 -0.96 16.49 5.17
N ASP A 87 -1.64 15.87 6.14
CA ASP A 87 -1.76 14.43 6.28
C ASP A 87 -2.47 13.84 5.06
N ALA A 88 -3.63 14.40 4.66
CA ALA A 88 -4.34 14.02 3.45
C ALA A 88 -3.46 14.14 2.19
N ALA A 89 -2.79 15.28 2.01
CA ALA A 89 -1.96 15.53 0.85
C ALA A 89 -0.76 14.56 0.78
N SER A 90 -0.13 14.30 1.93
CA SER A 90 0.98 13.35 2.04
C SER A 90 0.52 11.94 1.71
N HIS A 91 -0.63 11.52 2.24
CA HIS A 91 -1.24 10.23 1.90
C HIS A 91 -1.55 10.13 0.41
N ILE A 92 -2.23 11.12 -0.18
CA ILE A 92 -2.58 11.14 -1.61
C ILE A 92 -1.33 11.06 -2.49
N ALA A 93 -0.26 11.78 -2.14
CA ALA A 93 1.01 11.72 -2.86
C ALA A 93 1.64 10.31 -2.75
N GLY A 94 1.58 9.71 -1.56
CA GLY A 94 1.95 8.32 -1.34
C GLY A 94 1.14 7.37 -2.21
N SER A 95 -0.19 7.50 -2.20
CA SER A 95 -1.12 6.69 -2.98
C SER A 95 -0.83 6.76 -4.47
N ALA A 96 -0.52 7.95 -5.00
CA ALA A 96 -0.13 8.12 -6.38
C ALA A 96 1.15 7.34 -6.70
N LEU A 97 2.19 7.45 -5.86
CA LEU A 97 3.43 6.71 -6.05
C LEU A 97 3.21 5.19 -5.97
N GLY A 98 2.51 4.72 -4.94
CA GLY A 98 2.23 3.31 -4.71
C GLY A 98 1.45 2.69 -5.87
N ALA A 99 0.35 3.33 -6.28
CA ALA A 99 -0.42 2.89 -7.43
C ALA A 99 0.40 2.91 -8.74
N TYR A 100 1.18 3.96 -8.98
CA TYR A 100 2.02 4.07 -10.19
C TYR A 100 3.09 2.97 -10.25
N VAL A 101 3.78 2.71 -9.14
CA VAL A 101 4.77 1.65 -9.07
C VAL A 101 4.10 0.30 -9.25
N THR A 102 3.01 0.02 -8.55
CA THR A 102 2.33 -1.28 -8.61
C THR A 102 1.60 -1.53 -9.93
N ASP A 103 1.20 -0.47 -10.64
CA ASP A 103 0.67 -0.59 -12.00
C ASP A 103 1.75 -1.02 -13.02
N LYS A 104 3.03 -0.99 -12.64
CA LYS A 104 4.13 -1.47 -13.48
C LYS A 104 4.80 -2.72 -12.90
N TYR A 105 4.88 -2.80 -11.59
CA TYR A 105 5.68 -3.78 -10.87
C TYR A 105 4.92 -4.31 -9.65
N ILE A 106 4.59 -5.60 -9.65
CA ILE A 106 3.94 -6.25 -8.52
C ILE A 106 4.99 -7.05 -7.76
N LEU A 107 5.04 -6.87 -6.44
CA LEU A 107 5.83 -7.71 -5.54
C LEU A 107 4.98 -8.89 -5.10
N GLU A 108 5.27 -10.06 -5.66
CA GLU A 108 4.56 -11.30 -5.32
C GLU A 108 5.33 -12.09 -4.26
N PRO A 109 4.72 -12.44 -3.12
CA PRO A 109 5.37 -13.32 -2.16
C PRO A 109 5.51 -14.73 -2.74
N VAL A 110 6.73 -15.24 -2.75
CA VAL A 110 7.07 -16.58 -3.27
C VAL A 110 7.66 -17.46 -2.18
N ILE A 111 7.30 -18.74 -2.23
CA ILE A 111 7.93 -19.80 -1.44
C ILE A 111 8.57 -20.76 -2.43
N LYS A 112 9.89 -20.89 -2.37
CA LYS A 112 10.67 -21.80 -3.24
C LYS A 112 11.46 -22.79 -2.38
N PRO A 113 11.62 -24.05 -2.82
CA PRO A 113 12.55 -24.96 -2.15
C PRO A 113 13.97 -24.39 -2.21
N ALA A 114 14.67 -24.40 -1.07
CA ALA A 114 16.10 -24.09 -1.01
C ALA A 114 16.92 -25.27 -1.56
N ALA A 115 18.26 -25.16 -1.60
CA ALA A 115 19.12 -26.25 -2.04
C ALA A 115 18.83 -27.55 -1.24
N ALA A 116 19.14 -28.70 -1.83
CA ALA A 116 18.77 -30.00 -1.27
C ALA A 116 19.24 -30.15 0.19
N GLY A 117 18.29 -30.13 1.13
CA GLY A 117 18.53 -30.21 2.58
C GLY A 117 18.35 -28.90 3.37
N GLU A 118 18.12 -27.76 2.72
CA GLU A 118 18.12 -26.43 3.36
C GLU A 118 16.72 -25.84 3.64
N GLY A 119 15.64 -26.58 3.39
CA GLY A 119 14.27 -26.15 3.68
C GLY A 119 13.65 -25.30 2.56
N SER A 120 12.91 -24.24 2.90
CA SER A 120 12.20 -23.37 1.96
C SER A 120 12.60 -21.90 2.13
N TYR A 121 12.83 -21.22 1.01
CA TYR A 121 13.06 -19.80 0.93
C TYR A 121 11.72 -19.04 0.80
N ILE A 122 11.54 -18.00 1.62
CA ILE A 122 10.46 -17.03 1.50
C ILE A 122 11.07 -15.73 0.97
N GLY A 123 10.51 -15.20 -0.11
CA GLY A 123 10.99 -13.96 -0.70
C GLY A 123 9.91 -13.22 -1.48
N LEU A 124 10.33 -12.17 -2.17
CA LEU A 124 9.49 -11.39 -3.06
C LEU A 124 10.01 -11.55 -4.49
N ASN A 125 9.11 -11.89 -5.40
CA ASN A 125 9.37 -11.84 -6.83
C ASN A 125 8.89 -10.49 -7.37
N LEU A 126 9.75 -9.81 -8.13
CA LEU A 126 9.35 -8.60 -8.84
C LEU A 126 8.80 -8.99 -10.20
N VAL A 127 7.50 -8.82 -10.41
CA VAL A 127 6.83 -9.12 -11.67
C VAL A 127 6.57 -7.81 -12.40
N TYR A 128 7.09 -7.67 -13.62
CA TYR A 128 6.65 -6.61 -14.51
C TYR A 128 5.22 -6.91 -14.95
N ALA A 129 4.29 -6.13 -14.43
CA ALA A 129 2.87 -6.29 -14.69
C ALA A 129 2.36 -5.31 -15.75
N GLY A 130 3.24 -4.44 -16.29
CA GLY A 130 2.89 -3.39 -17.23
C GLY A 130 2.01 -3.88 -18.38
N LYS A 131 1.09 -3.03 -18.82
CA LYS A 131 0.24 -3.32 -19.98
C LYS A 131 1.14 -3.56 -21.21
N PRO A 132 0.85 -4.55 -22.05
CA PRO A 132 1.56 -4.74 -23.32
C PRO A 132 1.48 -3.49 -24.21
#